data_AF-X1MQZ2-F1
#
_entry.id   AF-X1MQZ2-F1
#
_cell.length_a   1.000
_cell.length_b   1.000
_cell.length_c   1.000
_cell.angle_alpha   90.00
_cell.angle_beta   90.00
_cell.angle_gamma   90.00
#
_symmetry.space_group_name_H-M   'P 1'
#
loop_
_entity.id
_entity.type
_entity.pdbx_description
1 polymer ?
#
loop_
_entity_poly.entity_id
_entity_poly.type
_entity_poly.pdbx_seq_one_letter_code
_entity_poly.pdbx_strand_id
1 'polypeptide(L)'
;GLNSPFAEFVDREKGRLRLDLVDAILKRFPSDKLIFEMPGYWNSGTTLSGTHDMKIYLVEKFGSDINLANILPQDIIELETLRLNLGVGMKLN
;
A
#
# COMPACT_ATOMS: atom_id res chain seq x y z
N GLY A 1 16.62 10.53 -12.49
CA GLY A 1 16.40 9.11 -12.84
C GLY A 1 15.74 8.44 -11.66
N LEU A 2 14.60 7.76 -11.88
CA LEU A 2 13.91 7.00 -10.83
C LEU A 2 14.80 5.85 -10.38
N ASN A 3 15.49 6.01 -9.24
CA ASN A 3 16.21 4.94 -8.56
C ASN A 3 15.44 4.50 -7.29
N SER A 4 14.11 4.50 -7.36
CA SER A 4 13.27 3.94 -6.30
C SER A 4 13.19 2.43 -6.53
N PRO A 5 13.73 1.58 -5.64
CA PRO A 5 13.60 0.15 -5.79
C PRO A 5 12.11 -0.24 -5.71
N PHE A 6 11.61 -0.86 -6.78
CA PHE A 6 10.32 -1.53 -6.78
C PHE A 6 10.45 -2.84 -6.01
N ALA A 7 9.54 -3.08 -5.08
CA ALA A 7 9.56 -4.30 -4.28
C ALA A 7 8.14 -4.78 -3.97
N GLU A 8 7.92 -6.06 -4.22
CA GLU A 8 6.69 -6.76 -3.85
C GLU A 8 6.79 -7.23 -2.40
N PHE A 9 5.85 -6.77 -1.58
CA PHE A 9 5.81 -7.09 -0.14
C PHE A 9 4.68 -8.04 0.23
N VAL A 10 4.10 -8.74 -0.73
CA VAL A 10 2.93 -9.59 -0.52
C VAL A 10 3.34 -11.05 -0.54
N ASP A 11 2.88 -11.81 0.44
CA ASP A 11 2.90 -13.27 0.40
C ASP A 11 1.96 -13.73 -0.72
N ARG A 12 2.49 -14.30 -1.79
CA ARG A 12 1.69 -14.70 -2.97
C ARG A 12 0.71 -15.84 -2.71
N GLU A 13 0.95 -16.66 -1.69
CA GLU A 13 0.05 -17.75 -1.32
C GLU A 13 -1.09 -17.24 -0.44
N LYS A 14 -0.79 -16.29 0.46
CA LYS A 14 -1.74 -15.80 1.47
C LYS A 14 -2.36 -14.43 1.15
N GLY A 15 -1.84 -13.71 0.17
CA GLY A 15 -2.23 -12.36 -0.22
C GLY A 15 -2.06 -11.31 0.88
N ARG A 16 -1.13 -11.53 1.82
CA ARG A 16 -0.93 -10.66 2.98
C ARG A 16 0.37 -9.89 2.90
N LEU A 17 0.37 -8.66 3.39
CA LEU A 17 1.57 -7.85 3.51
C LEU A 17 2.56 -8.50 4.49
N ARG A 18 3.81 -8.65 4.05
CA ARG A 18 4.95 -9.13 4.84
C ARG A 18 5.54 -7.98 5.64
N LEU A 19 4.86 -7.62 6.73
CA LEU A 19 5.24 -6.52 7.61
C LEU A 19 6.67 -6.66 8.14
N ASP A 20 7.10 -7.90 8.40
CA ASP A 20 8.45 -8.24 8.79
C ASP A 20 9.50 -7.78 7.75
N LEU A 21 9.20 -7.97 6.46
CA LEU A 21 10.05 -7.55 5.36
C LEU A 21 10.02 -6.02 5.17
N VAL A 22 8.82 -5.43 5.26
CA VAL A 22 8.64 -3.96 5.20
C VAL A 22 9.48 -3.27 6.27
N ASP A 23 9.37 -3.72 7.52
CA ASP A 23 10.13 -3.17 8.64
C ASP A 23 11.64 -3.37 8.48
N ALA A 24 12.07 -4.51 7.92
CA ALA A 24 13.49 -4.79 7.66
C ALA A 24 14.09 -3.87 6.58
N ILE A 25 13.30 -3.47 5.58
CA ILE A 25 13.75 -2.59 4.51
C ILE A 25 13.73 -1.13 4.94
N LEU A 26 12.74 -0.71 5.72
CA LEU A 26 12.65 0.66 6.23
C LEU A 26 13.81 1.03 7.18
N LYS A 27 14.46 0.03 7.77
CA LYS A 27 15.73 0.24 8.51
C LYS A 27 16.90 0.66 7.62
N ARG A 28 16.79 0.47 6.30
CA ARG A 28 17.87 0.68 5.32
C ARG A 28 17.52 1.76 4.28
N PHE A 29 16.24 1.92 3.96
CA PHE A 29 15.76 2.87 2.96
C PHE A 29 14.60 3.69 3.51
N PRO A 30 14.58 5.01 3.30
CA PRO A 30 13.44 5.83 3.71
C PRO A 30 12.21 5.51 2.85
N SER A 31 11.02 5.62 3.46
CA SER A 31 9.75 5.23 2.82
C SER A 31 9.42 6.02 1.56
N ASP A 32 9.84 7.28 1.47
CA ASP A 32 9.67 8.17 0.31
C ASP A 32 10.46 7.71 -0.94
N LYS A 33 11.43 6.80 -0.77
CA LYS A 33 12.18 6.19 -1.86
C LYS A 33 11.66 4.82 -2.26
N LEU A 34 10.65 4.30 -1.57
CA LEU A 34 10.04 3.01 -1.87
C LEU A 34 8.71 3.22 -2.59
N ILE A 35 8.36 2.30 -3.48
CA ILE A 35 7.04 2.21 -4.10
C ILE A 35 6.47 0.84 -3.77
N PHE A 36 5.33 0.81 -3.07
CA PHE A 36 4.67 -0.42 -2.62
C PHE A 36 3.67 -0.89 -3.67
N GLU A 37 3.90 -2.06 -4.26
CA GLU A 37 2.98 -2.64 -5.23
C GLU A 37 1.73 -3.21 -4.56
N MET A 38 0.55 -2.77 -4.99
CA MET A 38 -0.71 -3.35 -4.57
C MET A 38 -1.02 -4.64 -5.36
N PRO A 39 -1.50 -5.69 -4.68
CA PRO A 39 -1.92 -6.91 -5.34
C PRO A 39 -3.23 -6.67 -6.10
N GLY A 40 -3.24 -7.05 -7.38
CA GLY A 40 -4.45 -7.06 -8.19
C GLY A 40 -5.19 -8.40 -8.13
N TYR A 41 -6.34 -8.47 -8.80
CA TYR A 41 -7.19 -9.66 -8.89
C TYR A 41 -6.50 -10.88 -9.55
N TRP A 42 -5.35 -10.67 -10.20
CA TRP A 42 -4.51 -11.73 -10.75
C TRP A 42 -3.66 -12.46 -9.69
N ASN A 43 -3.59 -11.96 -8.45
CA ASN A 43 -2.94 -12.64 -7.35
C ASN A 43 -3.97 -13.50 -6.60
N SER A 44 -3.91 -14.83 -6.78
CA SER A 44 -4.87 -15.80 -6.23
C SER A 44 -4.97 -15.79 -4.70
N GLY A 45 -3.95 -15.28 -4.00
CA GLY A 45 -3.96 -15.18 -2.55
C GLY A 45 -4.71 -13.97 -2.01
N THR A 46 -5.08 -12.99 -2.85
CA THR A 46 -5.55 -11.67 -2.37
C THR A 46 -7.00 -11.37 -2.78
N THR A 47 -7.75 -10.74 -1.89
CA THR A 47 -9.09 -10.22 -2.16
C THR A 47 -9.06 -8.70 -2.36
N LEU A 48 -10.07 -8.14 -3.02
CA LEU A 48 -10.21 -6.68 -3.16
C LEU A 48 -10.29 -5.99 -1.79
N SER A 49 -10.96 -6.62 -0.81
CA SER A 49 -11.01 -6.12 0.57
C SER A 49 -9.62 -6.13 1.24
N GLY A 50 -8.82 -7.18 1.02
CA GLY A 50 -7.46 -7.26 1.54
C GLY A 50 -6.53 -6.20 0.94
N THR A 51 -6.67 -5.93 -0.37
CA THR A 51 -5.95 -4.83 -1.02
C THR A 51 -6.37 -3.47 -0.45
N HIS A 52 -7.65 -3.27 -0.16
CA HIS A 52 -8.15 -2.06 0.49
C HIS A 52 -7.59 -1.88 1.92
N ASP A 53 -7.64 -2.93 2.75
CA ASP A 53 -7.06 -2.92 4.10
C ASP A 53 -5.56 -2.60 4.09
N MET A 54 -4.85 -3.09 3.07
CA MET A 54 -3.43 -2.79 2.86
C MET A 54 -3.18 -1.31 2.56
N LYS A 55 -4.01 -0.67 1.73
CA LYS A 55 -3.92 0.77 1.44
C LYS A 55 -4.12 1.59 2.72
N ILE A 56 -5.15 1.28 3.51
CA ILE A 56 -5.41 1.92 4.80
C ILE A 56 -4.19 1.81 5.70
N TYR A 57 -3.70 0.59 5.92
CA TYR A 57 -2.54 0.35 6.78
C TYR A 57 -1.31 1.17 6.38
N LEU A 58 -0.99 1.19 5.08
CA LEU A 58 0.18 1.91 4.58
C LEU A 58 0.04 3.43 4.74
N VAL A 59 -1.14 3.98 4.45
CA VAL A 59 -1.43 5.41 4.64
C VAL A 59 -1.38 5.79 6.11
N GLU A 60 -1.96 4.97 7.00
CA GLU A 60 -1.94 5.23 8.45
C GLU A 60 -0.54 5.16 9.04
N LYS A 61 0.27 4.19 8.60
CA LYS A 61 1.62 3.96 9.14
C LYS A 61 2.65 4.94 8.59
N PHE A 62 2.57 5.29 7.31
CA PHE A 62 3.62 6.07 6.62
C PHE A 62 3.18 7.45 6.16
N GLY A 63 1.91 7.80 6.33
CA GLY A 63 1.34 9.07 5.91
C GLY A 63 0.70 9.01 4.52
N SER A 64 -0.08 10.06 4.24
CA SER A 64 -0.86 10.23 3.02
C SER A 64 -0.04 10.44 1.76
N ASP A 65 1.29 10.55 1.83
CA ASP A 65 2.18 10.74 0.69
C ASP A 65 2.94 9.45 0.29
N ILE A 66 2.58 8.32 0.90
CA ILE A 66 3.23 7.03 0.59
C ILE A 66 3.08 6.65 -0.89
N ASN A 67 4.16 6.21 -1.54
CA ASN A 67 4.10 5.83 -2.95
C ASN A 67 3.51 4.43 -3.10
N LEU A 68 2.41 4.30 -3.84
CA LEU A 68 1.77 3.03 -4.15
C LEU A 68 1.76 2.80 -5.66
N ALA A 69 2.02 1.57 -6.09
CA ALA A 69 1.94 1.13 -7.49
C ALA A 69 0.85 0.07 -7.68
N ASN A 70 0.52 -0.23 -8.94
CA ASN A 70 -0.49 -1.20 -9.33
C ASN A 70 -1.89 -0.92 -8.74
N ILE A 71 -2.21 0.36 -8.51
CA ILE A 71 -3.56 0.79 -8.17
C ILE A 71 -4.46 0.55 -9.37
N LEU A 72 -5.54 -0.21 -9.17
CA LEU A 72 -6.52 -0.44 -10.22
C LEU A 72 -7.20 0.88 -10.58
N PRO A 73 -7.54 1.14 -11.86
CA PRO A 73 -8.16 2.40 -12.26
C PRO A 73 -9.42 2.77 -11.45
N GLN A 74 -10.25 1.78 -11.11
CA GLN A 74 -11.46 1.97 -10.32
C GLN A 74 -11.18 2.33 -8.84
N ASP A 75 -9.98 2.06 -8.34
CA ASP A 75 -9.58 2.29 -6.95
C ASP A 75 -8.91 3.67 -6.76
N ILE A 76 -8.61 4.40 -7.84
CA ILE A 76 -7.87 5.67 -7.76
C ILE A 76 -8.63 6.68 -6.91
N ILE A 77 -9.93 6.86 -7.14
CA ILE A 77 -10.74 7.82 -6.39
C ILE A 77 -10.81 7.43 -4.91
N GLU A 78 -10.98 6.14 -4.61
CA GLU A 78 -11.00 5.65 -3.24
C GLU A 78 -9.66 5.91 -2.52
N LEU A 79 -8.52 5.64 -3.18
CA LEU A 79 -7.20 5.94 -2.62
C LEU A 79 -7.04 7.44 -2.34
N GLU A 80 -7.45 8.31 -3.25
CA GLU A 80 -7.32 9.76 -3.04
C GLU A 80 -8.26 10.24 -1.93
N THR A 81 -9.46 9.67 -1.78
CA THR A 81 -10.32 9.97 -0.62
C THR A 81 -9.67 9.53 0.69
N LEU A 82 -9.04 8.35 0.72
CA LEU A 82 -8.28 7.87 1.88
C LEU A 82 -7.11 8.82 2.23
N ARG A 83 -6.33 9.28 1.23
CA ARG A 83 -5.22 10.22 1.45
C ARG A 83 -5.67 11.57 2.01
N LEU A 84 -6.84 12.05 1.58
CA LEU A 84 -7.44 13.30 2.05
C LEU A 84 -8.20 13.15 3.38
N ASN A 85 -8.22 11.96 3.98
CA ASN A 85 -9.02 11.65 5.16
C ASN A 85 -10.52 11.94 4.91
N LEU A 86 -11.02 11.57 3.73
CA LEU A 86 -12.42 11.68 3.32
C LEU A 86 -13.02 10.29 3.17
N GLY A 87 -14.18 10.04 3.78
CA GLY A 87 -14.93 8.78 3.62
C GLY A 87 -14.94 7.89 4.87
N VAL A 88 -15.04 6.58 4.66
CA VAL A 88 -15.16 5.59 5.73
C VAL A 88 -13.82 5.49 6.47
N GLY A 89 -13.84 5.71 7.79
CA GLY A 89 -12.62 5.69 8.61
C GLY A 89 -11.98 7.07 8.85
N MET A 90 -12.67 8.15 8.49
CA MET A 90 -12.21 9.52 8.77
C MET A 90 -11.88 9.70 10.27
N LYS A 91 -10.66 10.14 10.55
CA LYS A 91 -10.23 10.49 11.91
C LYS A 91 -10.51 11.96 12.16
N LEU A 92 -11.35 12.25 13.16
CA LEU A 92 -11.57 13.61 13.64
C LEU A 92 -10.38 13.99 14.54
N ASN A 93 -9.70 15.07 14.17
CA ASN A 93 -8.59 15.64 14.94
C ASN A 93 -9.12 16.53 16.07
#